data_AF-A7URR3-F1
#
_entry.id   AF-A7URR3-F1
#
_cell.length_a   1.000
_cell.length_b   1.000
_cell.length_c   1.000
_cell.angle_alpha   90.00
_cell.angle_beta   90.00
_cell.angle_gamma   90.00
#
_symmetry.space_group_name_H-M   'P 1'
#
loop_
_entity.id
_entity.type
_entity.pdbx_description
1 polymer ?
#
loop_
_entity_poly.entity_id
_entity_poly.type
_entity_poly.pdbx_seq_one_letter_code
_entity_poly.pdbx_strand_id
1 'polypeptide(L)'
;MPVSVKFPSKCWNVSDRYILNRSYFPPAMHPDVRTELVASELINSRLIARYPHLRAYSEIEYCLKSDPKPVYEQALGVTLAVTLVLAAVLALNASRWILPECSPAKSTQPIKQIVLFDLYKCFGAVGVVLAHCCLFGSFLMPMKNIDLLEEPYAKFWRLFCPFLMLAFFVMSSMLLTVKLMHGDPSKRPTLGAIISHRLIRLMPVNLLMVAFGALVYDRFAGGGPLLSRQLIVEQGFCRSYWWMNVLFISNFNMQRPCLPDSWYVSADMQLFPKHNGAILALLTVCSFLGPFLTILYTDFDPVGPSILHEMRFFLLGSRFMSQLYTPFYNNLSWSVAGLMAGIVYDRYQRIGDSAKKQKQLLYYITLTIKLSFVMLVLTIYATIVASNEESQPSSRWWLALCYSAYKLSGACFISASFLRISLTERGMIENVYKWQFCI
;
A
#
# COMPACT_ATOMS: atom_id res chain seq x y z
N MET A 1 23.54 42.12 4.35
CA MET A 1 22.08 42.32 4.19
C MET A 1 21.39 41.09 4.75
N PRO A 2 20.49 41.21 5.73
CA PRO A 2 19.74 40.06 6.23
C PRO A 2 18.65 39.70 5.21
N VAL A 3 18.67 38.45 4.75
CA VAL A 3 17.65 37.89 3.86
C VAL A 3 16.31 37.90 4.61
N SER A 4 15.37 38.71 4.16
CA SER A 4 13.99 38.73 4.65
C SER A 4 13.30 37.42 4.27
N VAL A 5 13.39 36.41 5.14
CA VAL A 5 12.60 35.19 5.03
C VAL A 5 11.16 35.53 5.37
N LYS A 6 10.30 35.70 4.36
CA LYS A 6 8.85 35.78 4.55
C LYS A 6 8.33 34.38 4.86
N PHE A 7 8.00 34.13 6.13
CA PHE A 7 7.28 32.92 6.51
C PHE A 7 5.82 32.98 6.02
N PRO A 8 5.24 31.84 5.57
CA PRO A 8 3.87 31.81 5.08
C PRO A 8 2.88 32.27 6.17
N SER A 9 1.89 33.07 5.76
CA SER A 9 0.88 33.71 6.63
C SER A 9 -0.17 32.75 7.19
N LYS A 10 -0.15 31.47 6.81
CA LYS A 10 -0.92 30.44 7.50
C LYS A 10 -0.19 30.11 8.80
N CYS A 11 -0.68 30.69 9.90
CA CYS A 11 -0.21 30.37 11.24
C CYS A 11 -0.13 28.85 11.40
N TRP A 12 1.07 28.35 11.66
CA TRP A 12 1.29 26.98 12.14
C TRP A 12 0.34 26.75 13.32
N ASN A 13 -0.63 25.86 13.15
CA ASN A 13 -1.63 25.64 14.17
C ASN A 13 -0.97 24.92 15.36
N VAL A 14 -1.04 25.56 16.52
CA VAL A 14 -0.48 25.06 17.80
C VAL A 14 -1.10 23.70 18.18
N SER A 15 -2.29 23.38 17.68
CA SER A 15 -3.00 22.10 17.85
C SER A 15 -2.74 21.05 16.75
N ASP A 16 -2.01 21.36 15.68
CA ASP A 16 -1.53 20.36 14.70
C ASP A 16 -0.32 19.57 15.20
N ARG A 17 0.09 19.79 16.46
CA ARG A 17 1.14 19.00 17.09
C ARG A 17 0.64 17.58 17.31
N TYR A 18 1.18 16.63 16.54
CA TYR A 18 1.22 15.21 16.89
C TYR A 18 2.13 15.02 18.12
N ILE A 19 1.67 15.49 19.28
CA ILE A 19 2.25 15.14 20.58
C ILE A 19 1.98 13.65 20.74
N LEU A 20 3.03 12.85 20.60
CA LEU A 20 2.89 11.43 20.84
C LEU A 20 2.55 11.24 22.31
N ASN A 21 1.47 10.52 22.58
CA ASN A 21 1.04 10.32 23.95
C ASN A 21 2.17 9.61 24.71
N ARG A 22 2.65 10.24 25.78
CA ARG A 22 3.73 9.72 26.63
C ARG A 22 3.40 8.31 27.13
N SER A 23 2.11 7.97 27.28
CA SER A 23 1.68 6.61 27.65
C SER A 23 2.19 5.49 26.74
N TYR A 24 2.56 5.79 25.49
CA TYR A 24 3.12 4.80 24.57
C TYR A 24 4.61 4.53 24.81
N PHE A 25 5.32 5.44 25.47
CA PHE A 25 6.74 5.30 25.73
C PHE A 25 7.00 4.56 27.05
N PRO A 26 8.08 3.77 27.13
CA PRO A 26 8.53 3.23 28.40
C PRO A 26 8.88 4.37 29.38
N PRO A 27 8.66 4.21 30.71
CA PRO A 27 9.02 5.22 31.70
C PRO A 27 10.49 5.67 31.63
N ALA A 28 11.38 4.79 31.17
CA ALA A 28 12.80 5.09 30.97
C ALA A 28 13.08 6.12 29.86
N MET A 29 12.13 6.35 28.95
CA MET A 29 12.20 7.35 27.87
C MET A 29 11.46 8.64 28.23
N HIS A 30 10.82 8.72 29.40
CA HIS A 30 10.09 9.91 29.79
C HIS A 30 11.04 11.02 30.22
N PRO A 31 10.81 12.25 29.74
CA PRO A 31 11.63 13.36 30.15
C PRO A 31 11.43 13.73 31.61
N ASP A 32 12.53 14.10 32.29
CA ASP A 32 12.41 14.87 33.51
C ASP A 32 11.70 16.20 33.19
N VAL A 33 10.50 16.37 33.73
CA VAL A 33 9.59 17.48 33.42
C VAL A 33 10.25 18.83 33.70
N ARG A 34 11.09 18.88 34.74
CA ARG A 34 11.80 20.10 35.12
C ARG A 34 12.85 20.49 34.08
N THR A 35 13.62 19.52 33.59
CA THR A 35 14.62 19.72 32.53
C THR A 35 13.97 20.17 31.22
N GLU A 36 12.81 19.60 30.86
CA GLU A 36 12.05 19.99 29.68
C GLU A 36 11.54 21.44 29.76
N LEU A 37 10.97 21.82 30.90
CA LEU A 37 10.51 23.20 31.15
C LEU A 37 11.67 24.19 31.05
N VAL A 38 12.79 23.89 31.71
CA VAL A 38 13.99 24.74 31.70
C VAL A 38 14.56 24.90 30.28
N ALA A 39 14.66 23.82 29.51
CA ALA A 39 15.13 23.91 28.14
C ALA A 39 14.18 24.71 27.24
N SER A 40 12.87 24.50 27.40
CA SER A 40 11.84 25.21 26.62
C SER A 40 11.87 26.71 26.90
N GLU A 41 12.07 27.11 28.16
CA GLU A 41 12.21 28.51 28.56
C GLU A 41 13.52 29.12 28.05
N LEU A 42 14.64 28.40 28.13
CA LEU A 42 15.92 28.84 27.59
C LEU A 42 15.88 29.00 26.05
N ILE A 43 15.25 28.07 25.35
CA ILE A 43 15.12 28.13 23.89
C ILE A 43 14.22 29.31 23.52
N ASN A 44 13.05 29.46 24.14
CA ASN A 44 12.11 30.54 23.84
C ASN A 44 12.70 31.92 24.15
N SER A 45 13.38 32.09 25.29
CA SER A 45 14.04 33.36 25.63
C SER A 45 15.09 33.77 24.58
N ARG A 46 15.93 32.83 24.13
CA ARG A 46 16.90 33.07 23.06
C ARG A 46 16.24 33.35 21.71
N LEU A 47 15.13 32.66 21.42
CA LEU A 47 14.41 32.83 20.16
C LEU A 47 13.74 34.21 20.09
N ILE A 48 13.04 34.60 21.15
CA ILE A 48 12.36 35.90 21.28
C ILE A 48 13.37 37.04 21.24
N ALA A 49 14.53 36.89 21.89
CA ALA A 49 15.59 37.90 21.86
C ALA A 49 16.11 38.19 20.43
N ARG A 50 16.06 37.20 19.53
CA ARG A 50 16.53 37.33 18.14
C ARG A 50 15.40 37.57 17.14
N TYR A 51 14.21 37.08 17.44
CA TYR A 51 13.01 37.12 16.62
C TYR A 51 11.77 37.31 17.52
N PRO A 52 11.35 38.56 17.79
CA PRO A 52 10.32 38.87 18.80
C PRO A 52 8.95 38.22 18.55
N HIS A 53 8.65 37.86 17.30
CA HIS A 53 7.39 37.26 16.89
C HIS A 53 7.39 35.73 16.85
N LEU A 54 8.52 35.09 17.15
CA LEU A 54 8.65 33.63 17.11
C LEU A 54 8.64 33.05 18.53
N ARG A 55 7.80 32.04 18.75
CA ARG A 55 7.88 31.15 19.90
C ARG A 55 8.18 29.75 19.40
N ALA A 56 9.19 29.11 19.99
CA ALA A 56 9.53 27.73 19.69
C ALA A 56 8.76 26.78 20.60
N TYR A 57 8.38 25.64 20.05
CA TYR A 57 8.07 24.46 20.84
C TYR A 57 9.34 23.63 20.99
N SER A 58 9.61 23.15 22.20
CA SER A 58 10.75 22.28 22.49
C SER A 58 10.24 21.04 23.21
N GLU A 59 10.54 19.88 22.65
CA GLU A 59 10.25 18.57 23.23
C GLU A 59 11.60 17.85 23.37
N ILE A 60 11.94 17.45 24.59
CA ILE A 60 13.17 16.70 24.84
C ILE A 60 12.87 15.22 24.73
N GLU A 61 13.35 14.60 23.67
CA GLU A 61 13.41 13.15 23.57
C GLU A 61 14.67 12.67 24.31
N TYR A 62 14.51 11.84 25.34
CA TYR A 62 15.65 11.30 26.08
C TYR A 62 16.25 10.12 25.33
N CYS A 63 17.56 10.17 25.09
CA CYS A 63 18.32 9.03 24.62
C CYS A 63 18.29 7.92 25.67
N LEU A 64 18.26 6.67 25.22
CA LEU A 64 18.39 5.50 26.08
C LEU A 64 19.69 5.60 26.89
N LYS A 65 19.60 5.39 28.22
CA LYS A 65 20.76 5.42 29.14
C LYS A 65 21.82 4.36 28.81
N SER A 66 21.44 3.30 28.12
CA SER A 66 22.29 2.19 27.69
C SER A 66 22.24 2.07 26.18
N ASP A 67 23.37 1.74 25.55
CA ASP A 67 23.41 1.43 24.12
C ASP A 67 22.43 0.27 23.82
N PRO A 68 21.35 0.50 23.06
CA PRO A 68 20.37 -0.54 22.75
C PRO A 68 20.81 -1.43 21.60
N LYS A 69 21.94 -1.12 20.93
CA LYS A 69 22.46 -1.88 19.80
C LYS A 69 22.66 -3.37 20.09
N PRO A 70 23.18 -3.83 21.25
CA PRO A 70 23.31 -5.25 21.55
C PRO A 70 21.96 -5.96 21.64
N VAL A 71 20.96 -5.31 22.24
CA VAL A 71 19.59 -5.85 22.35
C VAL A 71 18.94 -5.93 20.97
N TYR A 72 19.15 -4.90 20.14
CA TYR A 72 18.68 -4.87 18.76
C TYR A 72 19.33 -5.99 17.93
N GLU A 73 20.65 -6.14 17.97
CA GLU A 73 21.40 -7.17 17.25
C GLU A 73 20.99 -8.57 17.71
N GLN A 74 20.78 -8.76 19.02
CA GLN A 74 20.27 -10.02 19.58
C GLN A 74 18.83 -10.30 19.11
N ALA A 75 17.94 -9.31 19.17
CA ALA A 75 16.55 -9.47 18.72
C ALA A 75 16.48 -9.80 17.22
N LEU A 76 17.32 -9.14 16.41
CA LEU A 76 17.46 -9.42 14.98
C LEU A 76 17.98 -10.84 14.76
N GLY A 77 19.05 -11.24 15.47
CA GLY A 77 19.63 -12.57 15.37
C GLY A 77 18.66 -13.69 15.78
N VAL A 78 17.93 -13.49 16.89
CA VAL A 78 16.90 -14.44 17.36
C VAL A 78 15.75 -14.53 16.36
N THR A 79 15.26 -13.39 15.86
CA THR A 79 14.15 -13.37 14.88
C THR A 79 14.57 -14.05 13.57
N LEU A 80 15.79 -13.79 13.09
CA LEU A 80 16.36 -14.46 11.93
C LEU A 80 16.53 -15.97 12.17
N ALA A 81 17.03 -16.38 13.33
CA ALA A 81 17.18 -17.80 13.67
C ALA A 81 15.81 -18.51 13.75
N VAL A 82 14.83 -17.91 14.45
CA VAL A 82 13.47 -18.46 14.58
C VAL A 82 12.81 -18.55 13.21
N THR A 83 12.90 -17.52 12.37
CA THR A 83 12.33 -17.54 11.01
C THR A 83 13.00 -18.58 10.11
N LEU A 84 14.33 -18.71 10.17
CA LEU A 84 15.05 -19.75 9.42
C LEU A 84 14.69 -21.16 9.90
N VAL A 85 14.57 -21.37 11.22
CA VAL A 85 14.15 -22.66 11.79
C VAL A 85 12.71 -22.96 11.40
N LEU A 86 11.78 -22.01 11.52
CA LEU A 86 10.40 -22.18 11.06
C LEU A 86 10.35 -22.47 9.56
N ALA A 87 11.09 -21.74 8.74
CA ALA A 87 11.16 -21.98 7.30
C ALA A 87 11.73 -23.38 6.99
N ALA A 88 12.77 -23.81 7.70
CA ALA A 88 13.35 -25.14 7.55
C ALA A 88 12.39 -26.24 8.02
N VAL A 89 11.75 -26.07 9.18
CA VAL A 89 10.74 -27.01 9.70
C VAL A 89 9.55 -27.09 8.75
N LEU A 90 9.05 -25.96 8.25
CA LEU A 90 7.98 -25.90 7.26
C LEU A 90 8.42 -26.53 5.94
N ALA A 91 9.64 -26.29 5.45
CA ALA A 91 10.14 -26.90 4.22
C ALA A 91 10.32 -28.43 4.37
N LEU A 92 10.85 -28.89 5.49
CA LEU A 92 11.08 -30.31 5.78
C LEU A 92 9.75 -31.04 6.02
N ASN A 93 8.81 -30.45 6.76
CA ASN A 93 7.50 -31.03 7.06
C ASN A 93 6.44 -30.76 5.99
N ALA A 94 6.64 -29.81 5.06
CA ALA A 94 5.78 -29.64 3.89
C ALA A 94 5.66 -30.94 3.11
N SER A 95 6.73 -31.76 3.11
CA SER A 95 6.73 -33.09 2.51
C SER A 95 5.81 -34.11 3.19
N ARG A 96 5.52 -33.94 4.48
CA ARG A 96 4.75 -34.89 5.29
C ARG A 96 3.32 -34.44 5.55
N TRP A 97 3.09 -33.13 5.66
CA TRP A 97 1.79 -32.58 6.06
C TRP A 97 1.01 -32.06 4.86
N ILE A 98 1.70 -31.38 3.94
CA ILE A 98 1.04 -30.75 2.78
C ILE A 98 0.97 -31.75 1.64
N LEU A 99 2.08 -32.41 1.29
CA LEU A 99 2.20 -33.31 0.13
C LEU A 99 1.17 -34.47 0.04
N PRO A 100 0.64 -35.04 1.15
CA PRO A 100 -0.45 -36.02 1.07
C PRO A 100 -1.82 -35.41 0.71
N GLU A 101 -2.15 -34.24 1.26
CA GLU A 101 -3.41 -33.51 0.99
C GLU A 101 -3.36 -32.73 -0.33
N CYS A 102 -2.15 -32.30 -0.70
CA CYS A 102 -1.77 -31.70 -1.97
C CYS A 102 -1.29 -32.75 -2.99
N SER A 103 -1.53 -34.05 -2.78
CA SER A 103 -1.26 -35.04 -3.82
C SER A 103 -2.16 -34.72 -5.01
N PRO A 104 -1.60 -34.27 -6.15
CA PRO A 104 -2.42 -33.92 -7.29
C PRO A 104 -3.18 -35.18 -7.70
N ALA A 105 -4.51 -35.08 -7.84
CA ALA A 105 -5.23 -36.00 -8.70
C ALA A 105 -4.45 -36.06 -10.01
N LYS A 106 -3.93 -37.24 -10.38
CA LYS A 106 -3.02 -37.47 -11.53
C LYS A 106 -3.40 -36.56 -12.70
N SER A 107 -2.75 -35.41 -12.78
CA SER A 107 -3.06 -34.36 -13.76
C SER A 107 -1.84 -34.19 -14.62
N THR A 108 -1.94 -34.71 -15.83
CA THR A 108 -0.96 -34.66 -16.93
C THR A 108 -0.82 -33.25 -17.54
N GLN A 109 -0.78 -32.20 -16.71
CA GLN A 109 -0.70 -30.80 -17.17
C GLN A 109 0.42 -30.03 -16.44
N PRO A 110 1.11 -29.08 -17.12
CA PRO A 110 2.44 -28.63 -16.75
C PRO A 110 2.49 -27.65 -15.55
N ILE A 111 3.24 -28.05 -14.53
CA ILE A 111 3.61 -27.31 -13.30
C ILE A 111 4.24 -25.92 -13.56
N LYS A 112 4.75 -25.65 -14.76
CA LYS A 112 5.51 -24.43 -15.12
C LYS A 112 4.73 -23.11 -14.98
N GLN A 113 3.40 -23.16 -15.01
CA GLN A 113 2.53 -21.99 -15.21
C GLN A 113 2.10 -21.32 -13.89
N ILE A 114 1.84 -22.11 -12.85
CA ILE A 114 1.56 -21.62 -11.49
C ILE A 114 2.80 -20.90 -10.94
N VAL A 115 3.97 -21.49 -11.20
CA VAL A 115 5.28 -20.96 -10.80
C VAL A 115 5.51 -19.57 -11.39
N LEU A 116 5.10 -19.32 -12.64
CA LEU A 116 5.33 -18.03 -13.27
C LEU A 116 4.47 -16.91 -12.67
N PHE A 117 3.19 -17.19 -12.40
CA PHE A 117 2.31 -16.23 -11.74
C PHE A 117 2.78 -15.90 -10.32
N ASP A 118 3.24 -16.90 -9.57
CA ASP A 118 3.82 -16.70 -8.25
C ASP A 118 5.19 -16.00 -8.32
N LEU A 119 5.99 -16.26 -9.36
CA LEU A 119 7.24 -15.55 -9.61
C LEU A 119 7.00 -14.05 -9.86
N TYR A 120 5.98 -13.69 -10.66
CA TYR A 120 5.60 -12.28 -10.86
C TYR A 120 5.19 -11.60 -9.55
N LYS A 121 4.44 -12.29 -8.68
CA LYS A 121 4.11 -11.75 -7.35
C LYS A 121 5.36 -11.58 -6.49
N CYS A 122 6.28 -12.55 -6.50
CA CYS A 122 7.52 -12.47 -5.73
C CYS A 122 8.37 -11.28 -6.18
N PHE A 123 8.60 -11.11 -7.48
CA PHE A 123 9.32 -9.95 -8.01
C PHE A 123 8.58 -8.64 -7.73
N GLY A 124 7.26 -8.62 -7.86
CA GLY A 124 6.44 -7.48 -7.48
C GLY A 124 6.61 -7.10 -6.00
N ALA A 125 6.63 -8.09 -5.11
CA ALA A 125 6.77 -7.87 -3.67
C ALA A 125 8.17 -7.33 -3.32
N VAL A 126 9.22 -7.86 -3.94
CA VAL A 126 10.58 -7.32 -3.81
C VAL A 126 10.63 -5.87 -4.31
N GLY A 127 10.02 -5.59 -5.47
CA GLY A 127 9.92 -4.23 -6.01
C GLY A 127 9.18 -3.27 -5.08
N VAL A 128 8.11 -3.73 -4.43
CA VAL A 128 7.37 -2.97 -3.41
C VAL A 128 8.25 -2.66 -2.20
N VAL A 129 8.98 -3.64 -1.66
CA VAL A 129 9.91 -3.43 -0.54
C VAL A 129 10.97 -2.41 -0.91
N LEU A 130 11.61 -2.55 -2.08
CA LEU A 130 12.59 -1.60 -2.58
C LEU A 130 12.00 -0.20 -2.74
N ALA A 131 10.80 -0.07 -3.30
CA ALA A 131 10.13 1.21 -3.44
C ALA A 131 9.84 1.85 -2.07
N HIS A 132 9.41 1.07 -1.07
CA HIS A 132 9.22 1.58 0.29
C HIS A 132 10.55 2.01 0.92
N CYS A 133 11.62 1.23 0.76
CA CYS A 133 12.95 1.61 1.23
C CYS A 133 13.45 2.90 0.58
N CYS A 134 13.26 3.08 -0.73
CA CYS A 134 13.68 4.28 -1.44
C CYS A 134 12.81 5.51 -1.13
N LEU A 135 11.49 5.34 -1.05
CA LEU A 135 10.56 6.43 -0.78
C LEU A 135 10.56 6.86 0.70
N PHE A 136 10.56 5.89 1.62
CA PHE A 136 10.47 6.16 3.07
C PHE A 136 11.82 6.20 3.77
N GLY A 137 12.86 5.55 3.23
CA GLY A 137 14.21 5.60 3.80
C GLY A 137 14.70 7.03 3.92
N SER A 138 14.39 7.88 2.95
CA SER A 138 14.68 9.32 2.97
C SER A 138 14.04 10.09 4.13
N PHE A 139 12.95 9.60 4.72
CA PHE A 139 12.24 10.23 5.83
C PHE A 139 12.54 9.58 7.19
N LEU A 140 12.92 8.31 7.18
CA LEU A 140 13.22 7.53 8.39
C LEU A 140 14.72 7.53 8.73
N MET A 141 15.59 7.94 7.80
CA MET A 141 17.03 7.98 7.97
C MET A 141 17.62 9.38 7.69
N PRO A 142 18.71 9.78 8.38
CA PRO A 142 19.36 11.06 8.14
C PRO A 142 19.88 11.17 6.70
N MET A 143 19.44 12.21 5.97
CA MET A 143 19.91 12.50 4.62
C MET A 143 20.75 13.77 4.58
N LYS A 144 21.77 13.80 3.71
CA LYS A 144 22.67 14.95 3.52
C LYS A 144 22.07 16.04 2.62
N ASN A 145 21.27 15.66 1.62
CA ASN A 145 20.68 16.57 0.62
C ASN A 145 19.17 16.36 0.55
N ILE A 146 18.40 17.27 1.14
CA ILE A 146 16.93 17.15 1.19
C ILE A 146 16.25 17.70 -0.07
N ASP A 147 16.92 18.63 -0.75
CA ASP A 147 16.45 19.30 -1.96
C ASP A 147 16.15 18.32 -3.11
N LEU A 148 16.81 17.16 -3.12
CA LEU A 148 16.58 16.07 -4.07
C LEU A 148 15.11 15.55 -4.06
N LEU A 149 14.42 15.69 -2.92
CA LEU A 149 13.01 15.28 -2.75
C LEU A 149 12.01 16.32 -3.26
N GLU A 150 12.47 17.53 -3.54
CA GLU A 150 11.68 18.66 -4.03
C GLU A 150 11.80 18.85 -5.55
N GLU A 151 12.70 18.10 -6.20
CA GLU A 151 12.91 18.16 -7.63
C GLU A 151 11.67 17.73 -8.44
N PRO A 152 11.47 18.26 -9.65
CA PRO A 152 10.26 18.02 -10.45
C PRO A 152 10.00 16.55 -10.78
N TYR A 153 11.04 15.70 -10.85
CA TYR A 153 10.87 14.26 -11.03
C TYR A 153 10.29 13.56 -9.79
N ALA A 154 10.35 14.16 -8.61
CA ALA A 154 9.84 13.54 -7.39
C ALA A 154 8.31 13.33 -7.48
N LYS A 155 7.59 14.30 -8.06
CA LYS A 155 6.14 14.18 -8.31
C LYS A 155 5.82 13.01 -9.26
N PHE A 156 6.63 12.82 -10.30
CA PHE A 156 6.48 11.67 -11.20
C PHE A 156 6.65 10.34 -10.45
N TRP A 157 7.71 10.19 -9.65
CA TRP A 157 7.95 8.96 -8.88
C TRP A 157 6.86 8.68 -7.83
N ARG A 158 6.32 9.72 -7.18
CA ARG A 158 5.20 9.58 -6.23
C ARG A 158 3.93 9.06 -6.88
N LEU A 159 3.68 9.37 -8.15
CA LEU A 159 2.58 8.80 -8.93
C LEU A 159 2.94 7.38 -9.43
N PHE A 160 4.16 7.17 -9.91
CA PHE A 160 4.54 5.91 -10.54
C PHE A 160 4.72 4.75 -9.54
N CYS A 161 5.44 4.96 -8.44
CA CYS A 161 5.78 3.89 -7.49
C CYS A 161 4.56 3.14 -6.90
N PRO A 162 3.44 3.80 -6.56
CA PRO A 162 2.22 3.11 -6.13
C PRO A 162 1.71 2.03 -7.09
N PHE A 163 1.98 2.13 -8.40
CA PHE A 163 1.56 1.13 -9.38
C PHE A 163 2.08 -0.27 -9.07
N LEU A 164 3.26 -0.39 -8.44
CA LEU A 164 3.83 -1.67 -8.04
C LEU A 164 2.92 -2.41 -7.06
N MET A 165 2.33 -1.69 -6.09
CA MET A 165 1.37 -2.26 -5.15
C MET A 165 -0.01 -2.45 -5.80
N LEU A 166 -0.48 -1.45 -6.56
CA LEU A 166 -1.83 -1.45 -7.13
C LEU A 166 -2.02 -2.53 -8.21
N ALA A 167 -0.94 -2.96 -8.88
CA ALA A 167 -0.97 -4.09 -9.81
C ALA A 167 -1.40 -5.41 -9.13
N PHE A 168 -1.16 -5.58 -7.82
CA PHE A 168 -1.63 -6.78 -7.11
C PHE A 168 -3.17 -6.86 -7.05
N PHE A 169 -3.88 -5.73 -7.01
CA PHE A 169 -5.35 -5.74 -7.04
C PHE A 169 -5.86 -6.26 -8.39
N VAL A 170 -5.18 -5.88 -9.48
CA VAL A 170 -5.47 -6.37 -10.84
C VAL A 170 -5.27 -7.89 -10.89
N MET A 171 -4.10 -8.37 -10.45
CA MET A 171 -3.76 -9.80 -10.47
C MET A 171 -4.73 -10.63 -9.61
N SER A 172 -5.03 -10.16 -8.39
CA SER A 172 -5.96 -10.81 -7.46
C SER A 172 -7.37 -10.91 -8.04
N SER A 173 -7.90 -9.80 -8.58
CA SER A 173 -9.25 -9.72 -9.12
C SER A 173 -9.39 -10.51 -10.42
N MET A 174 -8.39 -10.49 -11.30
CA MET A 174 -8.36 -11.29 -12.52
C MET A 174 -8.36 -12.79 -12.19
N LEU A 175 -7.48 -13.24 -11.29
CA LEU A 175 -7.42 -14.66 -10.91
C LEU A 175 -8.73 -15.13 -10.28
N LEU A 176 -9.29 -14.34 -9.36
CA LEU A 176 -10.58 -14.65 -8.75
C LEU A 176 -11.69 -14.75 -9.81
N THR A 177 -11.75 -13.79 -10.73
CA THR A 177 -12.78 -13.77 -11.77
C THR A 177 -12.72 -15.02 -12.63
N VAL A 178 -11.53 -15.37 -13.10
CA VAL A 178 -11.39 -16.55 -13.94
C VAL A 178 -11.69 -17.82 -13.12
N LYS A 179 -11.38 -17.89 -11.81
CA LYS A 179 -11.82 -19.00 -10.92
C LYS A 179 -13.33 -19.17 -10.87
N LEU A 180 -14.07 -18.06 -10.80
CA LEU A 180 -15.52 -18.09 -10.69
C LEU A 180 -16.20 -18.37 -12.04
N MET A 181 -15.54 -18.00 -13.14
CA MET A 181 -16.05 -18.20 -14.49
C MET A 181 -15.72 -19.58 -15.05
N HIS A 182 -14.63 -20.20 -14.58
CA HIS A 182 -14.18 -21.53 -14.95
C HIS A 182 -15.02 -22.62 -14.27
N GLY A 183 -15.50 -23.59 -15.06
CA GLY A 183 -16.32 -24.71 -14.59
C GLY A 183 -17.82 -24.53 -14.79
N ASP A 184 -18.59 -25.49 -14.29
CA ASP A 184 -20.05 -25.54 -14.43
C ASP A 184 -20.72 -24.39 -13.64
N PRO A 185 -21.55 -23.54 -14.29
CA PRO A 185 -22.30 -22.49 -13.61
C PRO A 185 -23.12 -22.95 -12.40
N SER A 186 -23.58 -24.21 -12.42
CA SER A 186 -24.39 -24.81 -11.35
C SER A 186 -23.58 -25.16 -10.08
N LYS A 187 -22.25 -25.26 -10.18
CA LYS A 187 -21.34 -25.63 -9.08
C LYS A 187 -20.49 -24.47 -8.57
N ARG A 188 -20.85 -23.23 -8.91
CA ARG A 188 -20.11 -22.05 -8.46
C ARG A 188 -20.14 -21.94 -6.93
N PRO A 189 -18.99 -21.71 -6.27
CA PRO A 189 -18.94 -21.59 -4.82
C PRO A 189 -19.82 -20.42 -4.36
N THR A 190 -20.49 -20.61 -3.23
CA THR A 190 -21.26 -19.53 -2.61
C THR A 190 -20.33 -18.41 -2.16
N LEU A 191 -20.87 -17.20 -2.01
CA LEU A 191 -20.11 -16.05 -1.51
C LEU A 191 -19.42 -16.39 -0.17
N GLY A 192 -20.12 -17.08 0.72
CA GLY A 192 -19.58 -17.50 2.02
C GLY A 192 -18.40 -18.45 1.89
N ALA A 193 -18.43 -19.41 0.95
CA ALA A 193 -17.31 -20.33 0.72
C ALA A 193 -16.05 -19.58 0.24
N ILE A 194 -16.23 -18.60 -0.65
CA ILE A 194 -15.11 -17.80 -1.18
C ILE A 194 -14.49 -16.93 -0.09
N ILE A 195 -15.33 -16.28 0.73
CA ILE A 195 -14.87 -15.48 1.88
C ILE A 195 -14.16 -16.38 2.89
N SER A 196 -14.72 -17.55 3.23
CA SER A 196 -14.13 -18.48 4.19
C SER A 196 -12.75 -18.96 3.75
N HIS A 197 -12.59 -19.36 2.49
CA HIS A 197 -11.29 -19.76 1.94
C HIS A 197 -10.27 -18.60 1.99
N ARG A 198 -10.70 -17.36 1.69
CA ARG A 198 -9.84 -16.18 1.82
C ARG A 198 -9.41 -15.94 3.27
N LEU A 199 -10.32 -16.09 4.23
CA LEU A 199 -10.03 -15.93 5.66
C LEU A 199 -9.04 -16.98 6.16
N ILE A 200 -9.26 -18.26 5.86
CA ILE A 200 -8.36 -19.37 6.24
C ILE A 200 -6.94 -19.11 5.72
N ARG A 201 -6.83 -18.57 4.50
CA ARG A 201 -5.54 -18.27 3.87
C ARG A 201 -4.85 -17.02 4.45
N LEU A 202 -5.57 -15.93 4.68
CA LEU A 202 -4.97 -14.62 5.02
C LEU A 202 -4.85 -14.38 6.53
N MET A 203 -5.81 -14.87 7.31
CA MET A 203 -5.92 -14.58 8.74
C MET A 203 -4.71 -15.06 9.56
N PRO A 204 -4.14 -16.27 9.37
CA PRO A 204 -3.03 -16.74 10.20
C PRO A 204 -1.79 -15.85 10.10
N VAL A 205 -1.41 -15.48 8.87
CA VAL A 205 -0.25 -14.62 8.61
C VAL A 205 -0.50 -13.21 9.11
N ASN A 206 -1.71 -12.67 8.90
CA ASN A 206 -2.08 -11.34 9.37
C ASN A 206 -2.04 -11.26 10.90
N LEU A 207 -2.57 -12.25 11.61
CA LEU A 207 -2.51 -12.32 13.08
C LEU A 207 -1.08 -12.45 13.59
N LEU A 208 -0.24 -13.25 12.95
CA LEU A 208 1.18 -13.37 13.30
C LEU A 208 1.88 -12.02 13.21
N MET A 209 1.62 -11.26 12.14
CA MET A 209 2.25 -9.96 11.96
C MET A 209 1.73 -8.93 12.97
N VAL A 210 0.43 -8.96 13.27
CA VAL A 210 -0.16 -8.10 14.31
C VAL A 210 0.41 -8.42 15.70
N ALA A 211 0.57 -9.71 16.02
CA ALA A 211 1.21 -10.14 17.26
C ALA A 211 2.67 -9.68 17.31
N PHE A 212 3.41 -9.78 16.21
CA PHE A 212 4.77 -9.28 16.11
C PHE A 212 4.82 -7.75 16.37
N GLY A 213 3.96 -6.98 15.72
CA GLY A 213 3.83 -5.53 15.93
C GLY A 213 3.46 -5.16 17.37
N ALA A 214 2.52 -5.89 17.98
CA ALA A 214 2.04 -5.60 19.33
C ALA A 214 3.02 -6.03 20.44
N LEU A 215 3.81 -7.09 20.23
CA LEU A 215 4.59 -7.74 21.28
C LEU A 215 6.10 -7.56 21.15
N VAL A 216 6.64 -7.31 19.95
CA VAL A 216 8.09 -7.42 19.70
C VAL A 216 8.74 -6.10 19.25
N TYR A 217 7.98 -5.16 18.69
CA TYR A 217 8.52 -3.89 18.14
C TYR A 217 9.40 -3.07 19.09
N ASP A 218 9.11 -3.05 20.39
CA ASP A 218 9.94 -2.39 21.41
C ASP A 218 11.35 -2.97 21.49
N ARG A 219 11.55 -4.25 21.16
CA ARG A 219 12.88 -4.89 21.14
C ARG A 219 13.75 -4.37 20.00
N PHE A 220 13.14 -3.78 18.98
CA PHE A 220 13.82 -3.16 17.84
C PHE A 220 14.02 -1.65 18.01
N ALA A 221 13.63 -1.08 19.16
CA ALA A 221 13.83 0.34 19.50
C ALA A 221 15.30 0.73 19.80
N GLY A 222 16.26 0.04 19.17
CA GLY A 222 17.69 0.30 19.28
C GLY A 222 18.37 0.82 18.02
N GLY A 223 17.71 0.79 16.87
CA GLY A 223 18.28 1.22 15.58
C GLY A 223 18.37 2.74 15.37
N GLY A 224 18.21 3.55 16.42
CA GLY A 224 18.27 5.01 16.38
C GLY A 224 16.96 5.71 16.79
N PRO A 225 16.99 7.03 17.07
CA PRO A 225 15.88 7.74 17.70
C PRO A 225 14.61 7.79 16.83
N LEU A 226 14.76 7.96 15.51
CA LEU A 226 13.61 8.04 14.58
C LEU A 226 12.89 6.69 14.43
N LEU A 227 13.66 5.60 14.26
CA LEU A 227 13.10 4.25 14.14
C LEU A 227 12.42 3.81 15.43
N SER A 228 13.06 4.08 16.58
CA SER A 228 12.53 3.72 17.89
C SER A 228 11.22 4.42 18.18
N ARG A 229 11.14 5.73 17.86
CA ARG A 229 9.91 6.52 17.96
C ARG A 229 8.79 5.93 17.10
N GLN A 230 9.08 5.57 15.85
CA GLN A 230 8.09 4.97 14.94
C GLN A 230 7.55 3.63 15.48
N LEU A 231 8.46 2.71 15.84
CA LEU A 231 8.10 1.35 16.25
C LEU A 231 7.32 1.33 17.57
N ILE A 232 7.70 2.18 18.54
CA ILE A 232 6.99 2.26 19.83
C ILE A 232 5.56 2.77 19.64
N VAL A 233 5.38 3.80 18.81
CA VAL A 233 4.05 4.35 18.51
C VAL A 233 3.18 3.30 17.80
N GLU A 234 3.74 2.64 16.79
CA GLU A 234 3.03 1.60 16.04
C GLU A 234 2.69 0.40 16.93
N GLN A 235 3.57 0.02 17.86
CA GLN A 235 3.28 -1.00 18.87
C GLN A 235 2.08 -0.61 19.74
N GLY A 236 2.04 0.63 20.23
CA GLY A 236 0.93 1.16 21.03
C GLY A 236 -0.40 1.12 20.27
N PHE A 237 -0.38 1.48 18.98
CA PHE A 237 -1.54 1.36 18.11
C PHE A 237 -1.93 -0.10 17.87
N CYS A 238 -0.98 -1.01 17.67
CA CYS A 238 -1.28 -2.43 17.54
C CYS A 238 -1.91 -3.03 18.79
N ARG A 239 -1.44 -2.69 19.99
CA ARG A 239 -2.08 -3.15 21.24
C ARG A 239 -3.53 -2.67 21.38
N SER A 240 -3.86 -1.50 20.83
CA SER A 240 -5.18 -0.88 20.96
C SER A 240 -6.15 -1.23 19.82
N TYR A 241 -5.63 -1.40 18.60
CA TYR A 241 -6.40 -1.48 17.36
C TYR A 241 -6.13 -2.75 16.54
N TRP A 242 -5.49 -3.78 17.12
CA TRP A 242 -5.23 -5.07 16.45
C TRP A 242 -6.48 -5.68 15.78
N TRP A 243 -7.65 -5.53 16.41
CA TRP A 243 -8.92 -6.09 15.96
C TRP A 243 -9.35 -5.56 14.59
N MET A 244 -8.93 -4.35 14.20
CA MET A 244 -9.24 -3.79 12.87
C MET A 244 -8.55 -4.56 11.75
N ASN A 245 -7.35 -5.11 11.99
CA ASN A 245 -6.68 -5.98 11.04
C ASN A 245 -7.37 -7.34 10.93
N VAL A 246 -7.93 -7.86 12.03
CA VAL A 246 -8.71 -9.12 12.03
C VAL A 246 -10.01 -8.97 11.25
N LEU A 247 -10.67 -7.82 11.35
CA LEU A 247 -11.87 -7.50 10.59
C LEU A 247 -11.59 -7.00 9.16
N PHE A 248 -10.32 -6.90 8.74
CA PHE A 248 -9.91 -6.37 7.43
C PHE A 248 -10.48 -4.96 7.15
N ILE A 249 -10.52 -4.10 8.17
CA ILE A 249 -10.96 -2.68 8.07
C ILE A 249 -9.86 -1.69 8.50
N SER A 250 -8.63 -2.16 8.66
CA SER A 250 -7.50 -1.33 9.10
C SER A 250 -7.22 -0.17 8.14
N ASN A 251 -7.56 -0.30 6.86
CA ASN A 251 -7.40 0.74 5.85
C ASN A 251 -8.22 2.01 6.09
N PHE A 252 -9.22 1.99 6.99
CA PHE A 252 -9.97 3.17 7.42
C PHE A 252 -9.36 3.90 8.63
N ASN A 253 -8.49 3.24 9.39
CA ASN A 253 -7.87 3.83 10.58
C ASN A 253 -6.37 4.11 10.35
N MET A 254 -6.08 4.97 9.37
CA MET A 254 -4.71 5.47 9.15
C MET A 254 -4.33 6.63 10.06
N GLN A 255 -5.24 7.06 10.94
CA GLN A 255 -4.91 8.01 12.01
C GLN A 255 -4.11 7.33 13.14
N ARG A 256 -4.47 6.08 13.47
CA ARG A 256 -3.79 5.26 14.48
C ARG A 256 -3.60 3.83 13.93
N PRO A 257 -2.81 3.67 12.85
CA PRO A 257 -2.73 2.39 12.17
C PRO A 257 -1.94 1.39 13.01
N CYS A 258 -2.47 0.16 13.11
CA CYS A 258 -1.67 -1.00 13.44
C CYS A 258 -1.19 -1.63 12.13
N LEU A 259 0.13 -1.75 11.92
CA LEU A 259 0.74 -2.23 10.68
C LEU A 259 0.25 -1.42 9.47
N PRO A 260 0.73 -0.19 9.25
CA PRO A 260 0.26 0.66 8.17
C PRO A 260 0.45 0.03 6.79
N ASP A 261 1.41 -0.87 6.63
CA ASP A 261 1.68 -1.67 5.43
C ASP A 261 0.59 -2.73 5.12
N SER A 262 -0.14 -3.19 6.14
CA SER A 262 -1.22 -4.20 5.99
C SER A 262 -2.49 -3.68 5.31
N TRP A 263 -2.58 -2.36 5.06
CA TRP A 263 -3.74 -1.71 4.46
C TRP A 263 -4.21 -2.37 3.16
N TYR A 264 -3.26 -2.83 2.34
CA TYR A 264 -3.51 -3.45 1.05
C TYR A 264 -4.28 -4.77 1.22
N VAL A 265 -3.95 -5.53 2.26
CA VAL A 265 -4.61 -6.81 2.58
C VAL A 265 -6.08 -6.57 2.96
N SER A 266 -6.34 -5.55 3.79
CA SER A 266 -7.70 -5.11 4.12
C SER A 266 -8.48 -4.67 2.88
N ALA A 267 -7.85 -3.86 2.02
CA ALA A 267 -8.48 -3.41 0.78
C ALA A 267 -8.77 -4.56 -0.20
N ASP A 268 -7.88 -5.56 -0.35
CA ASP A 268 -8.11 -6.71 -1.25
C ASP A 268 -9.31 -7.56 -0.78
N MET A 269 -9.49 -7.70 0.53
CA MET A 269 -10.64 -8.41 1.09
C MET A 269 -11.96 -7.68 0.85
N GLN A 270 -11.93 -6.33 0.86
CA GLN A 270 -13.09 -5.48 0.60
C GLN A 270 -13.45 -5.39 -0.90
N LEU A 271 -12.46 -5.45 -1.78
CA LEU A 271 -12.61 -5.34 -3.24
C LEU A 271 -13.19 -6.60 -3.91
N PHE A 272 -14.05 -7.35 -3.22
CA PHE A 272 -14.58 -8.61 -3.71
C PHE A 272 -15.59 -8.42 -4.87
N PRO A 273 -15.28 -8.89 -6.09
CA PRO A 273 -16.18 -8.74 -7.21
C PRO A 273 -17.17 -9.92 -7.32
N LYS A 274 -18.46 -9.62 -7.29
CA LYS A 274 -19.49 -10.53 -7.83
C LYS A 274 -19.66 -10.22 -9.32
N HIS A 275 -19.49 -11.22 -10.17
CA HIS A 275 -19.72 -11.09 -11.61
C HIS A 275 -21.23 -10.91 -11.89
N ASN A 276 -21.65 -9.65 -12.04
CA ASN A 276 -22.98 -9.23 -12.48
C ASN A 276 -22.82 -7.95 -13.30
N GLY A 277 -23.40 -7.89 -14.50
CA GLY A 277 -23.25 -6.74 -15.42
C GLY A 277 -23.68 -5.40 -14.81
N ALA A 278 -24.78 -5.36 -14.05
CA ALA A 278 -25.24 -4.13 -13.39
C ALA A 278 -24.27 -3.68 -12.28
N ILE A 279 -23.75 -4.63 -11.49
CA ILE A 279 -22.75 -4.36 -10.47
C ILE A 279 -21.46 -3.88 -11.11
N LEU A 280 -21.00 -4.50 -12.20
CA LEU A 280 -19.80 -4.10 -12.91
C LEU A 280 -19.92 -2.66 -13.47
N ALA A 281 -21.06 -2.31 -14.05
CA ALA A 281 -21.32 -0.95 -14.52
C ALA A 281 -21.24 0.07 -13.37
N LEU A 282 -21.91 -0.23 -12.24
CA LEU A 282 -21.86 0.60 -11.05
C LEU A 282 -20.42 0.76 -10.52
N LEU A 283 -19.68 -0.35 -10.37
CA LEU A 283 -18.29 -0.32 -9.89
C LEU A 283 -17.37 0.46 -10.83
N THR A 284 -17.63 0.43 -12.15
CA THR A 284 -16.87 1.22 -13.13
C THR A 284 -17.13 2.72 -12.94
N VAL A 285 -18.37 3.13 -12.70
CA VAL A 285 -18.70 4.53 -12.39
C VAL A 285 -18.06 4.95 -11.06
N CYS A 286 -18.18 4.11 -10.03
CA CYS A 286 -17.56 4.36 -8.73
C CYS A 286 -16.03 4.43 -8.79
N SER A 287 -15.40 3.69 -9.72
CA SER A 287 -13.94 3.72 -9.92
C SER A 287 -13.41 5.09 -10.33
N PHE A 288 -14.23 5.86 -11.03
CA PHE A 288 -13.93 7.24 -11.38
C PHE A 288 -14.38 8.21 -10.28
N LEU A 289 -15.61 8.05 -9.78
CA LEU A 289 -16.19 8.97 -8.79
C LEU A 289 -15.47 8.95 -7.43
N GLY A 290 -14.98 7.79 -6.97
CA GLY A 290 -14.29 7.66 -5.68
C GLY A 290 -13.12 8.64 -5.53
N PRO A 291 -12.06 8.51 -6.36
CA PRO A 291 -10.94 9.45 -6.31
C PRO A 291 -11.37 10.88 -6.67
N PHE A 292 -12.30 11.06 -7.61
CA PHE A 292 -12.77 12.38 -8.03
C PHE A 292 -13.38 13.17 -6.86
N LEU A 293 -14.35 12.57 -6.18
CA LEU A 293 -15.02 13.18 -5.04
C LEU A 293 -14.05 13.37 -3.87
N THR A 294 -13.16 12.41 -3.63
CA THR A 294 -12.13 12.56 -2.59
C THR A 294 -11.29 13.80 -2.81
N ILE A 295 -10.78 14.03 -4.04
CA ILE A 295 -9.94 15.23 -4.32
C ILE A 295 -10.75 16.51 -4.29
N LEU A 296 -12.01 16.46 -4.73
CA LEU A 296 -12.90 17.62 -4.72
C LEU A 296 -13.19 18.11 -3.30
N TYR A 297 -13.35 17.20 -2.33
CA TYR A 297 -13.72 17.51 -0.95
C TYR A 297 -12.57 17.58 0.05
N THR A 298 -11.35 17.22 -0.35
CA THR A 298 -10.16 17.33 0.50
C THR A 298 -9.36 18.59 0.18
N ASP A 299 -8.42 18.97 1.05
CA ASP A 299 -7.60 20.18 0.96
C ASP A 299 -6.12 19.92 0.67
N PHE A 300 -5.73 18.66 0.44
CA PHE A 300 -4.35 18.25 0.19
C PHE A 300 -4.07 17.93 -1.29
N ASP A 301 -2.79 17.98 -1.66
CA ASP A 301 -2.29 17.64 -3.00
C ASP A 301 -2.32 16.10 -3.21
N PRO A 302 -3.03 15.59 -4.25
CA PRO A 302 -3.13 14.17 -4.54
C PRO A 302 -1.84 13.51 -5.07
N VAL A 303 -0.83 14.31 -5.44
CA VAL A 303 0.51 13.82 -5.83
C VAL A 303 1.35 13.47 -4.61
N GLY A 304 0.92 13.90 -3.42
CA GLY A 304 1.53 13.60 -2.13
C GLY A 304 2.00 14.87 -1.41
N PRO A 305 2.32 14.77 -0.11
CA PRO A 305 2.66 15.94 0.70
C PRO A 305 3.81 16.78 0.11
N SER A 306 3.63 18.08 0.03
CA SER A 306 4.69 19.00 -0.41
C SER A 306 5.63 19.39 0.74
N ILE A 307 5.25 19.10 1.99
CA ILE A 307 5.96 19.53 3.18
C ILE A 307 6.69 18.35 3.82
N LEU A 308 7.99 18.50 4.06
CA LEU A 308 8.83 17.51 4.72
C LEU A 308 8.29 17.07 6.09
N HIS A 309 7.69 17.99 6.84
CA HIS A 309 7.06 17.70 8.13
C HIS A 309 5.92 16.68 8.01
N GLU A 310 5.05 16.82 7.01
CA GLU A 310 3.97 15.87 6.75
C GLU A 310 4.51 14.53 6.26
N MET A 311 5.60 14.54 5.49
CA MET A 311 6.28 13.33 5.02
C MET A 311 6.90 12.50 6.15
N ARG A 312 7.40 13.13 7.22
CA ARG A 312 7.92 12.42 8.40
C ARG A 312 6.87 11.51 9.04
N PHE A 313 5.60 11.92 8.97
CA PHE A 313 4.46 11.19 9.52
C PHE A 313 3.59 10.59 8.41
N PHE A 314 4.15 10.36 7.22
CA PHE A 314 3.39 9.89 6.07
C PHE A 314 2.61 8.61 6.39
N LEU A 315 3.27 7.65 7.06
CA LEU A 315 2.67 6.37 7.47
C LEU A 315 1.82 6.45 8.75
N LEU A 316 1.86 7.57 9.49
CA LEU A 316 1.17 7.75 10.77
C LEU A 316 0.36 9.06 10.77
N GLY A 317 -0.95 8.99 10.55
CA GLY A 317 -1.80 10.17 10.71
C GLY A 317 -1.89 11.09 9.50
N SER A 318 -1.29 10.75 8.36
CA SER A 318 -1.42 11.59 7.16
C SER A 318 -2.85 11.54 6.59
N ARG A 319 -3.42 12.72 6.31
CA ARG A 319 -4.72 12.85 5.63
C ARG A 319 -4.68 12.21 4.25
N PHE A 320 -3.57 12.39 3.53
CA PHE A 320 -3.30 11.72 2.26
C PHE A 320 -3.48 10.20 2.34
N MET A 321 -2.85 9.54 3.32
CA MET A 321 -2.98 8.08 3.44
C MET A 321 -4.42 7.69 3.79
N SER A 322 -4.98 8.32 4.82
CA SER A 322 -6.30 7.97 5.37
C SER A 322 -7.47 8.23 4.43
N GLN A 323 -7.42 9.29 3.62
CA GLN A 323 -8.56 9.73 2.81
C GLN A 323 -8.40 9.39 1.33
N LEU A 324 -7.17 9.36 0.79
CA LEU A 324 -6.92 9.11 -0.64
C LEU A 324 -6.28 7.74 -0.92
N TYR A 325 -5.15 7.43 -0.27
CA TYR A 325 -4.31 6.31 -0.71
C TYR A 325 -4.82 4.93 -0.30
N THR A 326 -5.19 4.74 0.98
CA THR A 326 -5.55 3.42 1.52
C THR A 326 -7.01 3.00 1.36
N PRO A 327 -8.01 3.91 1.24
CA PRO A 327 -9.39 3.48 1.11
C PRO A 327 -9.65 2.68 -0.17
N PHE A 328 -10.44 1.62 -0.05
CA PHE A 328 -10.71 0.71 -1.18
C PHE A 328 -11.41 1.40 -2.35
N TYR A 329 -12.30 2.35 -2.06
CA TYR A 329 -13.10 3.05 -3.07
C TYR A 329 -12.26 3.93 -4.01
N ASN A 330 -11.10 4.42 -3.56
CA ASN A 330 -10.16 5.17 -4.39
C ASN A 330 -9.24 4.29 -5.25
N ASN A 331 -9.21 2.99 -4.96
CA ASN A 331 -8.41 1.99 -5.67
C ASN A 331 -9.29 0.98 -6.43
N LEU A 332 -10.60 1.21 -6.48
CA LEU A 332 -11.58 0.32 -7.11
C LEU A 332 -11.28 0.09 -8.60
N SER A 333 -10.73 1.09 -9.30
CA SER A 333 -10.38 0.99 -10.73
C SER A 333 -9.45 -0.20 -11.02
N TRP A 334 -8.51 -0.49 -10.14
CA TRP A 334 -7.53 -1.57 -10.31
C TRP A 334 -8.18 -2.95 -10.19
N SER A 335 -9.09 -3.12 -9.23
CA SER A 335 -9.85 -4.36 -9.08
C SER A 335 -10.83 -4.57 -10.24
N VAL A 336 -11.56 -3.52 -10.64
CA VAL A 336 -12.51 -3.57 -11.77
C VAL A 336 -11.79 -3.88 -13.08
N ALA A 337 -10.63 -3.26 -13.33
CA ALA A 337 -9.83 -3.55 -14.52
C ALA A 337 -9.35 -5.02 -14.52
N GLY A 338 -8.95 -5.57 -13.37
CA GLY A 338 -8.61 -7.00 -13.24
C GLY A 338 -9.81 -7.93 -13.49
N LEU A 339 -10.98 -7.59 -12.96
CA LEU A 339 -12.23 -8.30 -13.22
C LEU A 339 -12.60 -8.31 -14.71
N MET A 340 -12.50 -7.16 -15.39
CA MET A 340 -12.71 -7.08 -16.83
C MET A 340 -11.71 -7.94 -17.61
N ALA A 341 -10.43 -7.91 -17.24
CA ALA A 341 -9.42 -8.77 -17.87
C ALA A 341 -9.73 -10.26 -17.67
N GLY A 342 -10.20 -10.66 -16.48
CA GLY A 342 -10.61 -12.04 -16.22
C GLY A 342 -11.79 -12.49 -17.09
N ILE A 343 -12.78 -11.62 -17.31
CA ILE A 343 -13.92 -11.91 -18.22
C ILE A 343 -13.43 -12.07 -19.66
N VAL A 344 -12.54 -11.18 -20.12
CA VAL A 344 -11.97 -11.26 -21.47
C VAL A 344 -11.12 -12.52 -21.63
N TYR A 345 -10.39 -12.92 -20.59
CA TYR A 345 -9.61 -14.16 -20.56
C TYR A 345 -10.50 -15.39 -20.72
N ASP A 346 -11.57 -15.50 -19.92
CA ASP A 346 -12.54 -16.60 -20.04
C ASP A 346 -13.19 -16.64 -21.43
N ARG A 347 -13.54 -15.46 -21.98
CA ARG A 347 -14.06 -15.37 -23.36
C ARG A 347 -13.04 -15.84 -24.39
N TYR A 348 -11.76 -15.50 -24.23
CA TYR A 348 -10.70 -15.97 -25.12
C TYR A 348 -10.60 -17.50 -25.11
N GLN A 349 -10.66 -18.12 -23.92
CA GLN A 349 -10.60 -19.58 -23.79
C GLN A 349 -11.80 -20.27 -24.48
N ARG A 350 -13.01 -19.72 -24.35
CA ARG A 350 -14.21 -20.27 -25.00
C ARG A 350 -14.24 -20.14 -26.53
N ILE A 351 -13.43 -19.25 -27.12
CA ILE A 351 -13.39 -19.05 -28.58
C ILE A 351 -12.80 -20.28 -29.31
N GLY A 352 -12.10 -21.19 -28.61
CA GLY A 352 -11.50 -22.40 -29.18
C GLY A 352 -10.43 -22.10 -30.24
N ASP A 353 -10.09 -23.07 -31.09
CA ASP A 353 -9.04 -22.97 -32.13
C ASP A 353 -9.36 -22.03 -33.31
N SER A 354 -10.35 -21.15 -33.18
CA SER A 354 -10.67 -20.15 -34.21
C SER A 354 -9.58 -19.08 -34.28
N ALA A 355 -8.52 -19.36 -35.05
CA ALA A 355 -7.35 -18.50 -35.21
C ALA A 355 -7.70 -17.07 -35.62
N LYS A 356 -8.76 -16.87 -36.42
CA LYS A 356 -9.22 -15.53 -36.85
C LYS A 356 -9.78 -14.72 -35.68
N LYS A 357 -10.69 -15.30 -34.88
CA LYS A 357 -11.30 -14.62 -33.72
C LYS A 357 -10.27 -14.37 -32.62
N GLN A 358 -9.36 -15.32 -32.38
CA GLN A 358 -8.25 -15.14 -31.43
C GLN A 358 -7.32 -13.99 -31.85
N LYS A 359 -6.88 -13.94 -33.12
CA LYS A 359 -6.05 -12.85 -33.64
C LYS A 359 -6.75 -11.50 -33.52
N GLN A 360 -8.05 -11.44 -33.83
CA GLN A 360 -8.83 -10.21 -33.71
C GLN A 360 -8.92 -9.73 -32.25
N LEU A 361 -9.16 -10.63 -31.29
CA LEU A 361 -9.20 -10.27 -29.87
C LEU A 361 -7.82 -9.79 -29.36
N LEU A 362 -6.74 -10.46 -29.77
CA LEU A 362 -5.36 -10.03 -29.44
C LEU A 362 -5.01 -8.66 -30.03
N TYR A 363 -5.50 -8.36 -31.24
CA TYR A 363 -5.36 -7.05 -31.85
C TYR A 363 -6.05 -5.96 -31.01
N TYR A 364 -7.32 -6.17 -30.62
CA TYR A 364 -8.02 -5.22 -29.77
C TYR A 364 -7.34 -5.01 -28.42
N ILE A 365 -6.84 -6.07 -27.78
CA ILE A 365 -6.08 -5.96 -26.52
C ILE A 365 -4.81 -5.13 -26.73
N THR A 366 -4.07 -5.39 -27.81
CA THR A 366 -2.85 -4.63 -28.13
C THR A 366 -3.15 -3.16 -28.43
N LEU A 367 -4.27 -2.87 -29.11
CA LEU A 367 -4.75 -1.51 -29.33
C LEU A 367 -5.10 -0.82 -28.01
N THR A 368 -5.80 -1.51 -27.10
CA THR A 368 -6.12 -1.01 -25.76
C THR A 368 -4.85 -0.68 -24.97
N ILE A 369 -3.80 -1.51 -25.04
CA ILE A 369 -2.51 -1.22 -24.39
C ILE A 369 -1.92 0.09 -24.93
N LYS A 370 -1.86 0.27 -26.26
CA LYS A 370 -1.31 1.49 -26.87
C LYS A 370 -2.11 2.73 -26.48
N LEU A 371 -3.43 2.67 -26.56
CA LEU A 371 -4.31 3.80 -26.22
C LEU A 371 -4.23 4.14 -24.72
N SER A 372 -4.27 3.13 -23.85
CA SER A 372 -4.16 3.35 -22.40
C SER A 372 -2.79 3.85 -21.97
N PHE A 373 -1.70 3.45 -22.64
CA PHE A 373 -0.36 3.99 -22.39
C PHE A 373 -0.28 5.48 -22.73
N VAL A 374 -0.78 5.88 -23.90
CA VAL A 374 -0.82 7.30 -24.30
C VAL A 374 -1.66 8.10 -23.31
N MET A 375 -2.85 7.61 -22.95
CA MET A 375 -3.71 8.25 -21.95
C MET A 375 -3.05 8.34 -20.57
N LEU A 376 -2.29 7.33 -20.17
CA LEU A 376 -1.57 7.32 -18.90
C LEU A 376 -0.49 8.41 -18.86
N VAL A 377 0.32 8.52 -19.91
CA VAL A 377 1.36 9.56 -20.00
C VAL A 377 0.73 10.96 -19.97
N LEU A 378 -0.34 11.18 -20.75
CA LEU A 378 -1.05 12.45 -20.80
C LEU A 378 -1.67 12.81 -19.44
N THR A 379 -2.30 11.84 -18.76
CA THR A 379 -2.94 12.09 -17.46
C THR A 379 -1.93 12.28 -16.33
N ILE A 380 -0.80 11.58 -16.33
CA ILE A 380 0.30 11.86 -15.38
C ILE A 380 0.79 13.29 -15.55
N TYR A 381 1.08 13.71 -16.79
CA TYR A 381 1.52 15.07 -17.08
C TYR A 381 0.47 16.09 -16.64
N ALA A 382 -0.79 15.89 -17.02
CA ALA A 382 -1.89 16.79 -16.67
C ALA A 382 -2.09 16.88 -15.15
N THR A 383 -1.98 15.78 -14.40
CA THR A 383 -2.07 15.77 -12.94
C THR A 383 -0.94 16.57 -12.31
N ILE A 384 0.30 16.43 -12.79
CA ILE A 384 1.45 17.19 -12.26
C ILE A 384 1.27 18.69 -12.51
N VAL A 385 0.85 19.07 -13.73
CA VAL A 385 0.59 20.47 -14.09
C VAL A 385 -0.55 21.04 -13.23
N ALA A 386 -1.68 20.34 -13.13
CA ALA A 386 -2.81 20.76 -12.32
C ALA A 386 -2.46 20.90 -10.82
N SER A 387 -1.59 20.02 -10.30
CA SER A 387 -1.08 20.07 -8.92
C SER A 387 -0.15 21.28 -8.71
N ASN A 388 0.62 21.70 -9.72
CA ASN A 388 1.44 22.91 -9.64
C ASN A 388 0.61 24.21 -9.67
N GLU A 389 -0.55 24.19 -10.34
CA GLU A 389 -1.44 25.34 -10.48
C GLU A 389 -2.41 25.56 -9.29
N GLU A 390 -2.38 24.68 -8.28
CA GLU A 390 -3.33 24.60 -7.14
C GLU A 390 -3.41 25.88 -6.25
N SER A 391 -2.62 26.91 -6.54
CA SER A 391 -2.75 28.25 -5.94
C SER A 391 -4.11 28.95 -6.19
N GLN A 392 -4.96 28.45 -7.10
CA GLN A 392 -6.29 29.01 -7.39
C GLN A 392 -7.44 28.03 -7.05
N PRO A 393 -8.39 28.42 -6.16
CA PRO A 393 -9.51 27.56 -5.71
C PRO A 393 -10.42 27.02 -6.83
N SER A 394 -10.50 27.72 -7.96
CA SER A 394 -11.31 27.33 -9.14
C SER A 394 -10.73 26.14 -9.93
N SER A 395 -9.52 25.66 -9.60
CA SER A 395 -8.81 24.59 -10.32
C SER A 395 -8.99 23.18 -9.72
N ARG A 396 -9.60 23.03 -8.54
CA ARG A 396 -9.67 21.71 -7.85
C ARG A 396 -10.44 20.64 -8.63
N TRP A 397 -11.50 21.00 -9.33
CA TRP A 397 -12.27 20.03 -10.14
C TRP A 397 -11.44 19.48 -11.32
N TRP A 398 -10.55 20.31 -11.88
CA TRP A 398 -9.64 19.91 -12.95
C TRP A 398 -8.59 18.94 -12.43
N LEU A 399 -7.98 19.24 -11.28
CA LEU A 399 -7.07 18.35 -10.59
C LEU A 399 -7.73 16.99 -10.25
N ALA A 400 -8.96 17.02 -9.75
CA ALA A 400 -9.75 15.82 -9.44
C ALA A 400 -10.02 14.97 -10.71
N LEU A 401 -10.37 15.62 -11.82
CA LEU A 401 -10.58 14.97 -13.12
C LEU A 401 -9.28 14.32 -13.62
N CYS A 402 -8.17 15.05 -13.64
CA CYS A 402 -6.87 14.55 -14.09
C CYS A 402 -6.42 13.36 -13.23
N TYR A 403 -6.48 13.47 -11.90
CA TYR A 403 -6.06 12.40 -11.00
C TYR A 403 -6.91 11.13 -11.15
N SER A 404 -8.24 11.28 -11.29
CA SER A 404 -9.14 10.14 -11.49
C SER A 404 -8.91 9.47 -12.84
N ALA A 405 -8.65 10.25 -13.89
CA ALA A 405 -8.28 9.73 -15.21
C ALA A 405 -6.91 9.03 -15.20
N TYR A 406 -5.95 9.53 -14.41
CA TYR A 406 -4.66 8.88 -14.17
C TYR A 406 -4.83 7.50 -13.51
N LYS A 407 -5.62 7.40 -12.44
CA LYS A 407 -5.91 6.12 -11.77
C LYS A 407 -6.61 5.11 -12.71
N LEU A 408 -7.53 5.58 -13.56
CA LEU A 408 -8.25 4.74 -14.51
C LEU A 408 -7.37 4.28 -15.66
N SER A 409 -6.60 5.19 -16.27
CA SER A 409 -5.68 4.86 -17.36
C SER A 409 -4.57 3.91 -16.93
N GLY A 410 -4.02 4.10 -15.72
CA GLY A 410 -3.04 3.19 -15.11
C GLY A 410 -3.61 1.78 -14.90
N ALA A 411 -4.81 1.68 -14.33
CA ALA A 411 -5.49 0.39 -14.13
C ALA A 411 -5.77 -0.32 -15.47
N CYS A 412 -6.25 0.40 -16.48
CA CYS A 412 -6.48 -0.14 -17.83
C CYS A 412 -5.19 -0.62 -18.50
N PHE A 413 -4.11 0.18 -18.43
CA PHE A 413 -2.83 -0.16 -19.02
C PHE A 413 -2.20 -1.42 -18.40
N ILE A 414 -2.12 -1.47 -17.07
CA ILE A 414 -1.56 -2.62 -16.35
C ILE A 414 -2.40 -3.86 -16.56
N SER A 415 -3.73 -3.75 -16.49
CA SER A 415 -4.63 -4.88 -16.71
C SER A 415 -4.56 -5.43 -18.14
N ALA A 416 -4.60 -4.57 -19.16
CA ALA A 416 -4.50 -5.01 -20.55
C ALA A 416 -3.13 -5.63 -20.85
N SER A 417 -2.05 -5.07 -20.29
CA SER A 417 -0.69 -5.62 -20.43
C SER A 417 -0.58 -7.00 -19.78
N PHE A 418 -1.07 -7.14 -18.56
CA PHE A 418 -1.07 -8.40 -17.84
C PHE A 418 -1.92 -9.47 -18.54
N LEU A 419 -3.09 -9.09 -19.05
CA LEU A 419 -3.93 -9.95 -19.88
C LEU A 419 -3.19 -10.40 -21.15
N ARG A 420 -2.52 -9.48 -21.85
CA ARG A 420 -1.79 -9.82 -23.09
C ARG A 420 -0.64 -10.79 -22.83
N ILE A 421 0.12 -10.60 -21.74
CA ILE A 421 1.15 -11.53 -21.29
C ILE A 421 0.50 -12.90 -21.04
N SER A 422 -0.60 -12.91 -20.28
CA SER A 422 -1.32 -14.14 -19.92
C SER A 422 -1.91 -14.92 -21.09
N LEU A 423 -2.27 -14.25 -22.18
CA LEU A 423 -2.78 -14.91 -23.38
C LEU A 423 -1.68 -15.39 -24.33
N THR A 424 -0.49 -14.77 -24.29
CA THR A 424 0.67 -15.23 -25.09
C THR A 424 1.19 -16.54 -24.52
N GLU A 425 1.19 -16.65 -23.21
CA GLU A 425 1.58 -17.84 -22.47
C GLU A 425 0.36 -18.74 -22.28
N ARG A 426 -0.01 -19.42 -23.38
CA ARG A 426 -1.26 -20.20 -23.61
C ARG A 426 -1.79 -21.12 -22.49
N GLY A 427 -1.15 -21.28 -21.33
CA GLY A 427 -1.69 -22.05 -20.21
C GLY A 427 -1.47 -21.46 -18.81
N MET A 428 -1.09 -20.19 -18.65
CA MET A 428 -0.74 -19.65 -17.31
C MET A 428 -1.84 -19.90 -16.24
N ILE A 429 -3.11 -19.90 -16.63
CA ILE A 429 -4.23 -19.81 -15.69
C ILE A 429 -5.02 -21.13 -15.56
N GLU A 430 -5.14 -21.96 -16.60
CA GLU A 430 -5.88 -23.25 -16.55
C GLU A 430 -5.37 -24.22 -15.47
N ASN A 431 -4.06 -24.18 -15.16
CA ASN A 431 -3.44 -25.09 -14.19
C ASN A 431 -3.47 -24.59 -12.74
N VAL A 432 -3.64 -23.29 -12.51
CA VAL A 432 -3.83 -22.71 -11.17
C VAL A 432 -5.15 -23.19 -10.53
N TYR A 433 -6.15 -23.54 -11.36
CA TYR A 433 -7.49 -23.97 -10.92
C TYR A 433 -7.55 -25.31 -10.21
N LYS A 434 -6.72 -26.28 -10.62
CA LYS A 434 -6.79 -27.65 -10.09
C LYS A 434 -6.25 -27.77 -8.66
N TRP A 435 -5.40 -26.84 -8.24
CA TRP A 435 -4.69 -26.91 -6.96
C TRP A 435 -5.33 -26.09 -5.84
N GLN A 436 -6.10 -25.04 -6.18
CA GLN A 436 -6.65 -24.12 -5.18
C GLN A 436 -8.08 -24.44 -4.72
N PHE A 437 -8.63 -25.61 -5.11
CA PHE A 437 -9.86 -26.18 -4.55
C PHE A 437 -9.60 -27.41 -3.64
N CYS A 438 -8.33 -27.75 -3.38
CA CYS A 438 -7.93 -28.81 -2.45
C CYS A 438 -7.28 -28.26 -1.17
N ILE A 439 -7.71 -27.08 -0.71
CA ILE A 439 -7.46 -26.59 0.65
C ILE A 439 -8.79 -26.10 1.22
#